data_AF-A0A6N0NV68-F1
#
_entry.id   AF-A0A6N0NV68-F1
#
_cell.length_a   1.000
_cell.length_b   1.000
_cell.length_c   1.000
_cell.angle_alpha   90.00
_cell.angle_beta   90.00
_cell.angle_gamma   90.00
#
_symmetry.space_group_name_H-M   'P 1'
#
loop_
_entity.id
_entity.type
_entity.pdbx_description
1 polymer ?
#
loop_
_entity_poly.entity_id
_entity_poly.type
_entity_poly.pdbx_seq_one_letter_code
_entity_poly.pdbx_strand_id
1 'polypeptide(L)'
;MRIAVVGRKGGTGKSTVAIYTLFKLKEMKYRVWLEDFSVSKTSSEYLKKVGFRGDPKPKFTILDSPPSDVQRDLTILVSEPQVLWMEKDNADVLVLNKVSPLPDRFMEEVKLAQANVGRFKQVFMVPFSGALFSGELTTEPSLDRVVMGILGQEKGSLILPMESFHNV
;
A
#
# COMPACT_ATOMS: atom_id res chain seq x y z
N MET A 1 0.90 14.98 7.69
CA MET A 1 0.57 14.41 6.38
C MET A 1 -0.47 13.31 6.57
N ARG A 2 -1.59 13.38 5.87
CA ARG A 2 -2.69 12.41 5.88
C ARG A 2 -2.59 11.55 4.62
N ILE A 3 -2.35 10.25 4.80
CA ILE A 3 -2.17 9.27 3.72
C ILE A 3 -3.42 8.41 3.65
N ALA A 4 -4.17 8.51 2.56
CA ALA A 4 -5.36 7.69 2.33
C ALA A 4 -4.99 6.40 1.61
N VAL A 5 -5.43 5.26 2.13
CA VAL A 5 -5.33 3.95 1.47
C VAL A 5 -6.72 3.53 1.01
N VAL A 6 -6.93 3.47 -0.32
CA VAL A 6 -8.24 3.29 -0.95
C VAL A 6 -8.24 2.14 -1.95
N GLY A 7 -9.43 1.80 -2.46
CA GLY A 7 -9.64 0.75 -3.46
C GLY A 7 -11.04 0.15 -3.35
N ARG A 8 -11.68 -0.14 -4.48
CA ARG A 8 -13.11 -0.48 -4.53
C ARG A 8 -13.44 -1.89 -4.09
N LYS A 9 -12.63 -2.87 -4.49
CA LYS A 9 -12.93 -4.29 -4.19
C LYS A 9 -12.51 -4.64 -2.76
N GLY A 10 -13.36 -5.39 -2.06
CA GLY A 10 -12.99 -6.05 -0.79
C GLY A 10 -11.88 -7.09 -1.00
N GLY A 11 -11.01 -7.25 -0.01
CA GLY A 11 -9.95 -8.28 -0.05
C GLY A 11 -8.70 -7.94 -0.87
N THR A 12 -8.58 -6.75 -1.46
CA THR A 12 -7.37 -6.33 -2.21
C THR A 12 -6.14 -6.05 -1.33
N GLY A 13 -6.29 -6.05 -0.01
CA GLY A 13 -5.20 -5.80 0.95
C GLY A 13 -5.02 -4.34 1.38
N LYS A 14 -6.04 -3.49 1.23
CA LYS A 14 -6.00 -2.09 1.72
C LYS A 14 -5.59 -1.97 3.18
N SER A 15 -6.31 -2.64 4.08
CA SER A 15 -5.99 -2.62 5.51
C SER A 15 -4.59 -3.15 5.80
N THR A 16 -4.15 -4.18 5.07
CA THR A 16 -2.77 -4.69 5.16
C THR A 16 -1.75 -3.60 4.81
N VAL A 17 -1.91 -2.92 3.68
CA VAL A 17 -1.01 -1.82 3.26
C VAL A 17 -1.06 -0.66 4.27
N ALA A 18 -2.24 -0.30 4.77
CA ALA A 18 -2.41 0.76 5.76
C ALA A 18 -1.68 0.43 7.08
N ILE A 19 -1.91 -0.77 7.61
CA ILE A 19 -1.27 -1.27 8.84
C ILE A 19 0.24 -1.35 8.65
N TYR A 20 0.71 -1.92 7.53
CA TYR A 20 2.15 -2.01 7.26
C TYR A 20 2.81 -0.63 7.19
N THR A 21 2.21 0.30 6.45
CA THR A 21 2.70 1.68 6.33
C THR A 21 2.82 2.33 7.70
N LEU A 22 1.82 2.15 8.57
CA LEU A 22 1.85 2.65 9.94
C LEU A 22 3.05 2.08 10.72
N PHE A 23 3.22 0.76 10.71
CA PHE A 23 4.30 0.10 11.45
C PHE A 23 5.68 0.48 10.94
N LYS A 24 5.88 0.50 9.63
CA LYS A 24 7.17 0.86 9.06
C LYS A 24 7.56 2.31 9.37
N LEU A 25 6.62 3.24 9.24
CA LEU A 25 6.86 4.64 9.63
C LEU A 25 7.19 4.77 11.12
N LYS A 26 6.54 3.97 11.99
CA LYS A 26 6.86 3.93 13.43
C LYS A 26 8.24 3.34 13.70
N GLU A 27 8.63 2.28 13.00
CA GLU A 27 9.96 1.66 13.05
C GLU A 27 11.04 2.70 12.70
N MET A 28 10.79 3.48 11.64
CA MET A 28 11.59 4.63 11.19
C MET A 28 11.52 5.86 12.13
N LYS A 29 10.95 5.70 13.33
CA LYS A 29 10.86 6.71 14.40
C LYS A 29 9.97 7.92 14.09
N TYR A 30 9.08 7.82 13.11
CA TYR A 30 8.05 8.85 12.92
C TYR A 30 6.92 8.69 13.94
N ARG A 31 6.32 9.83 14.31
CA ARG A 31 5.07 9.87 15.08
C ARG A 31 3.92 9.55 14.15
N VAL A 32 3.12 8.54 14.47
CA VAL A 32 2.08 8.03 13.57
C VAL A 32 0.74 7.83 14.26
N TRP A 33 -0.33 7.86 13.47
CA TRP A 33 -1.69 7.56 13.89
C TRP A 33 -2.43 6.81 12.77
N LEU A 34 -3.43 5.99 13.11
CA LEU A 34 -4.32 5.34 12.15
C LEU A 34 -5.77 5.69 12.44
N GLU A 35 -6.52 6.09 11.41
CA GLU A 35 -7.97 6.26 11.41
C GLU A 35 -8.58 5.19 10.51
N ASP A 36 -9.43 4.33 11.07
CA ASP A 36 -10.04 3.22 10.36
C ASP A 36 -11.48 3.52 9.98
N PHE A 37 -11.72 3.73 8.68
CA PHE A 37 -13.04 3.98 8.12
C PHE A 37 -13.64 2.72 7.48
N SER A 38 -12.91 1.60 7.45
CA SER A 38 -13.42 0.36 6.91
C SER A 38 -14.67 -0.11 7.67
N VAL A 39 -15.59 -0.77 6.95
CA VAL A 39 -16.80 -1.36 7.56
C VAL A 39 -16.43 -2.49 8.50
N SER A 40 -15.40 -3.29 8.16
CA SER A 40 -14.96 -4.45 8.94
C SER A 40 -14.12 -4.08 10.16
N LYS A 41 -13.65 -2.83 10.29
CA LYS A 41 -12.77 -2.37 11.37
C LYS A 41 -11.51 -3.21 11.58
N THR A 42 -11.05 -3.86 10.50
CA THR A 42 -9.94 -4.84 10.55
C THR A 42 -8.66 -4.23 11.09
N SER A 43 -8.33 -2.99 10.69
CA SER A 43 -7.15 -2.29 11.17
C SER A 43 -7.24 -1.96 12.66
N SER A 44 -8.37 -1.46 13.13
CA SER A 44 -8.59 -1.13 14.55
C SER A 44 -8.51 -2.37 15.44
N GLU A 45 -9.15 -3.46 15.03
CA GLU A 45 -9.13 -4.73 15.77
C GLU A 45 -7.72 -5.29 15.89
N TYR A 46 -6.98 -5.27 14.77
CA TYR A 46 -5.58 -5.71 14.76
C TYR A 46 -4.71 -4.86 15.69
N LEU A 47 -4.79 -3.53 15.59
CA LEU A 47 -4.00 -2.61 16.42
C LEU A 47 -4.32 -2.78 17.91
N LYS A 48 -5.60 -3.00 18.26
CA LYS A 48 -5.99 -3.31 19.64
C LYS A 48 -5.38 -4.62 20.13
N LYS A 49 -5.41 -5.68 19.31
CA LYS A 49 -4.86 -7.00 19.64
C LYS A 49 -3.36 -6.93 19.96
N VAL A 50 -2.60 -6.15 19.19
CA VAL A 50 -1.14 -5.98 19.41
C VAL A 50 -0.80 -4.89 20.42
N GLY A 51 -1.79 -4.28 21.06
CA GLY A 51 -1.59 -3.24 22.07
C GLY A 51 -0.98 -1.95 21.52
N PHE A 52 -1.14 -1.68 20.22
CA PHE A 52 -0.61 -0.48 19.59
C PHE A 52 -1.29 0.77 20.15
N ARG A 53 -0.49 1.81 20.43
CA ARG A 53 -0.97 3.13 20.84
C ARG A 53 -0.39 4.16 19.86
N GLY A 54 -1.28 4.90 19.22
CA GLY A 54 -0.87 5.96 18.31
C GLY A 54 -0.25 7.15 19.05
N ASP A 55 0.54 7.94 18.33
CA ASP A 55 1.28 9.06 18.90
C ASP A 55 0.43 10.33 18.96
N PRO A 56 0.53 11.13 20.03
CA PRO A 56 -0.06 12.46 20.05
C PRO A 56 0.63 13.37 19.02
N LYS A 57 -0.16 14.19 18.32
CA LYS A 57 0.30 15.11 17.25
C LYS A 57 1.12 14.35 16.18
N PRO A 58 0.52 13.40 15.45
CA PRO A 58 1.23 12.55 14.50
C PRO A 58 1.82 13.37 13.35
N LYS A 59 3.01 12.97 12.88
CA LYS A 59 3.57 13.47 11.60
C LYS A 59 2.82 12.85 10.42
N PHE A 60 2.49 11.56 10.52
CA PHE A 60 1.73 10.81 9.53
C PHE A 60 0.45 10.24 10.14
N THR A 61 -0.68 10.50 9.49
CA THR A 61 -1.95 9.86 9.80
C THR A 61 -2.33 8.97 8.63
N ILE A 62 -2.45 7.66 8.87
CA ILE A 62 -2.89 6.69 7.88
C ILE A 62 -4.41 6.57 7.96
N LEU A 63 -5.09 6.79 6.84
CA LEU A 63 -6.54 6.66 6.73
C LEU A 63 -6.82 5.35 5.99
N ASP A 64 -7.36 4.35 6.68
CA ASP A 64 -7.78 3.09 6.05
C ASP A 64 -9.19 3.24 5.47
N SER A 65 -9.29 3.18 4.15
CA SER A 65 -10.54 3.22 3.38
C SER A 65 -11.43 4.44 3.68
N PRO A 66 -10.87 5.69 3.74
CA PRO A 66 -11.65 6.87 4.07
C PRO A 66 -12.70 7.18 3.00
N PRO A 67 -13.82 7.81 3.39
CA PRO A 67 -14.73 8.49 2.48
C PRO A 67 -14.03 9.55 1.61
N SER A 68 -14.61 9.87 0.45
CA SER A 68 -14.01 10.78 -0.54
C SER A 68 -13.87 12.24 -0.07
N ASP A 69 -14.69 12.65 0.89
CA ASP A 69 -14.75 13.99 1.49
C ASP A 69 -13.73 14.19 2.61
N VAL A 70 -13.03 13.13 3.06
CA VAL A 70 -11.97 13.25 4.05
C VAL A 70 -10.73 13.88 3.43
N GLN A 71 -10.22 14.95 4.06
CA GLN A 71 -8.99 15.62 3.63
C GLN A 71 -7.79 14.66 3.68
N ARG A 72 -7.04 14.62 2.59
CA ARG A 72 -5.88 13.76 2.36
C ARG A 72 -4.80 14.49 1.56
N ASP A 73 -3.55 14.27 1.92
CA ASP A 73 -2.38 14.87 1.25
C ASP A 73 -1.80 13.95 0.17
N LEU A 74 -1.96 12.64 0.34
CA LEU A 74 -1.53 11.60 -0.60
C LEU A 74 -2.53 10.46 -0.59
N THR A 75 -2.83 9.93 -1.78
CA THR A 75 -3.74 8.78 -1.94
C THR A 75 -2.99 7.60 -2.56
N ILE A 76 -3.07 6.45 -1.89
CA ILE A 76 -2.59 5.16 -2.35
C ILE A 76 -3.80 4.32 -2.78
N LEU A 77 -3.89 4.00 -4.05
CA LEU A 77 -4.87 3.05 -4.58
C LEU A 77 -4.28 1.63 -4.49
N VAL A 78 -4.94 0.73 -3.77
CA VAL A 78 -4.55 -0.68 -3.66
C VAL A 78 -5.54 -1.54 -4.44
N SER A 79 -5.05 -2.23 -5.45
CA SER A 79 -5.86 -3.10 -6.31
C SER A 79 -5.13 -4.39 -6.66
N GLU A 80 -5.87 -5.39 -7.14
CA GLU A 80 -5.28 -6.61 -7.73
C GLU A 80 -5.29 -6.46 -9.25
N PRO A 81 -4.31 -7.05 -9.98
CA PRO A 81 -4.26 -6.96 -11.44
C PRO A 81 -5.60 -7.27 -12.14
N GLN A 82 -6.28 -8.36 -11.73
CA GLN A 82 -7.56 -8.79 -12.30
C GLN A 82 -8.73 -7.79 -12.17
N VAL A 83 -8.64 -6.80 -11.28
CA VAL A 83 -9.76 -5.88 -10.98
C VAL A 83 -9.38 -4.41 -11.07
N LEU A 84 -8.16 -4.09 -11.51
CA LEU A 84 -7.69 -2.72 -11.68
C LEU A 84 -8.64 -1.89 -12.58
N TRP A 85 -9.25 -2.52 -13.58
CA TRP A 85 -10.21 -1.88 -14.49
C TRP A 85 -11.46 -1.31 -13.77
N MET A 86 -11.76 -1.79 -12.56
CA MET A 86 -12.87 -1.27 -11.76
C MET A 86 -12.53 0.05 -11.06
N GLU A 87 -11.24 0.38 -10.93
CA GLU A 87 -10.73 1.50 -10.14
C GLU A 87 -10.74 2.82 -10.94
N LYS A 88 -11.49 3.80 -10.42
CA LYS A 88 -11.64 5.13 -11.04
C LYS A 88 -11.12 6.27 -10.16
N ASP A 89 -10.47 5.94 -9.06
CA ASP A 89 -10.02 6.95 -8.10
C ASP A 89 -8.82 7.72 -8.67
N ASN A 90 -8.86 9.05 -8.54
CA ASN A 90 -7.67 9.89 -8.70
C ASN A 90 -6.79 9.66 -7.49
N ALA A 91 -5.76 8.83 -7.67
CA ALA A 91 -4.77 8.53 -6.65
C ALA A 91 -3.37 8.91 -7.12
N ASP A 92 -2.48 9.19 -6.17
CA ASP A 92 -1.10 9.55 -6.45
C ASP A 92 -0.25 8.32 -6.74
N VAL A 93 -0.49 7.25 -5.98
CA VAL A 93 0.30 6.01 -6.01
C VAL A 93 -0.63 4.84 -6.28
N LEU A 94 -0.21 3.94 -7.17
CA LEU A 94 -0.86 2.65 -7.38
C LEU A 94 -0.02 1.56 -6.71
N VAL A 95 -0.65 0.73 -5.89
CA VAL A 95 -0.11 -0.53 -5.41
C VAL A 95 -0.90 -1.65 -6.07
N LEU A 96 -0.28 -2.32 -7.04
CA LEU A 96 -0.76 -3.58 -7.60
C LEU A 96 -0.34 -4.70 -6.66
N ASN A 97 -1.29 -5.12 -5.83
CA ASN A 97 -1.08 -6.12 -4.81
C ASN A 97 -1.43 -7.52 -5.32
N LYS A 98 -0.86 -8.54 -4.66
CA LYS A 98 -1.03 -9.96 -4.99
C LYS A 98 -0.58 -10.31 -6.41
N VAL A 99 0.47 -9.64 -6.87
CA VAL A 99 1.12 -9.94 -8.14
C VAL A 99 1.58 -11.40 -8.16
N SER A 100 1.34 -12.09 -9.26
CA SER A 100 1.68 -13.50 -9.42
C SER A 100 3.21 -13.69 -9.51
N PRO A 101 3.79 -14.68 -8.81
CA PRO A 101 5.19 -15.03 -8.97
C PRO A 101 5.47 -15.89 -10.22
N LEU A 102 4.42 -16.34 -10.93
CA LEU A 102 4.56 -17.20 -12.11
C LEU A 102 5.02 -16.34 -13.30
N PRO A 103 6.11 -16.70 -14.02
CA PRO A 103 6.72 -15.84 -15.03
C PRO A 103 5.76 -15.30 -16.10
N ASP A 104 4.92 -16.16 -16.69
CA ASP A 104 4.02 -15.76 -17.77
C ASP A 104 2.99 -14.71 -17.30
N ARG A 105 2.38 -14.95 -16.13
CA ARG A 105 1.43 -14.03 -15.51
C ARG A 105 2.11 -12.77 -15.02
N PHE A 106 3.29 -12.89 -14.44
CA PHE A 106 4.07 -11.77 -13.96
C PHE A 106 4.37 -10.78 -15.09
N MET A 107 4.77 -11.27 -16.28
CA MET A 107 5.03 -10.40 -17.43
C MET A 107 3.78 -9.69 -17.96
N GLU A 108 2.62 -10.33 -17.92
CA GLU A 108 1.33 -9.68 -18.24
C GLU A 108 1.00 -8.58 -17.22
N GLU A 109 1.21 -8.85 -15.93
CA GLU A 109 0.99 -7.89 -14.86
C GLU A 109 1.97 -6.72 -14.90
N VAL A 110 3.23 -6.95 -15.33
CA VAL A 110 4.21 -5.89 -15.60
C VAL A 110 3.74 -4.99 -16.74
N LYS A 111 3.25 -5.57 -17.85
CA LYS A 111 2.69 -4.77 -18.96
C LYS A 111 1.49 -3.94 -18.51
N LEU A 112 0.62 -4.50 -17.66
CA LEU A 112 -0.49 -3.78 -17.05
C LEU A 112 0.00 -2.62 -16.17
N ALA A 113 1.00 -2.87 -15.33
CA ALA A 113 1.59 -1.85 -14.46
C ALA A 113 2.23 -0.71 -15.29
N GLN A 114 2.97 -1.08 -16.34
CA GLN A 114 3.60 -0.14 -17.28
C GLN A 114 2.56 0.76 -17.96
N ALA A 115 1.41 0.22 -18.36
CA ALA A 115 0.32 1.00 -18.96
C ALA A 115 -0.30 2.04 -18.01
N ASN A 116 -0.04 1.94 -16.71
CA ASN A 116 -0.51 2.88 -15.68
C ASN A 116 0.58 3.89 -15.27
N VAL A 117 1.81 3.74 -15.76
CA VAL A 117 2.86 4.75 -15.59
C VAL A 117 2.42 6.05 -16.26
N GLY A 118 2.58 7.17 -15.56
CA GLY A 118 2.14 8.49 -16.02
C GLY A 118 0.72 8.87 -15.60
N ARG A 119 -0.15 7.88 -15.35
CA ARG A 119 -1.43 8.12 -14.64
C ARG A 119 -1.19 8.30 -13.14
N PHE A 120 -0.26 7.53 -12.58
CA PHE A 120 0.17 7.64 -11.19
C PHE A 120 1.59 8.20 -11.12
N LYS A 121 1.93 8.87 -10.02
CA LYS A 121 3.30 9.31 -9.73
C LYS A 121 4.23 8.10 -9.63
N GLN A 122 3.76 7.05 -8.98
CA GLN A 122 4.48 5.78 -8.84
C GLN A 122 3.51 4.60 -8.86
N VAL A 123 3.96 3.50 -9.45
CA VAL A 123 3.28 2.20 -9.50
C VAL A 123 4.17 1.18 -8.83
N PHE A 124 3.68 0.55 -7.77
CA PHE A 124 4.37 -0.51 -7.04
C PHE A 124 3.72 -1.85 -7.35
N MET A 125 4.51 -2.82 -7.77
CA MET A 125 4.11 -4.21 -7.85
C MET A 125 4.51 -4.91 -6.57
N VAL A 126 3.51 -5.43 -5.85
CA VAL A 126 3.68 -6.09 -4.56
C VAL A 126 3.20 -7.53 -4.70
N PRO A 127 4.09 -8.53 -4.54
CA PRO A 127 3.71 -9.93 -4.58
C PRO A 127 2.84 -10.26 -3.36
N PHE A 128 2.09 -11.34 -3.44
CA PHE A 128 1.32 -11.81 -2.29
C PHE A 128 2.27 -12.21 -1.15
N SER A 129 2.33 -11.42 -0.06
CA SER A 129 2.95 -11.87 1.19
C SER A 129 1.89 -12.36 2.19
N GLY A 130 2.04 -13.61 2.61
CA GLY A 130 1.20 -14.24 3.62
C GLY A 130 1.59 -13.90 5.07
N ALA A 131 2.78 -13.35 5.32
CA ALA A 131 3.28 -13.10 6.68
C ALA A 131 2.45 -12.04 7.44
N LEU A 132 2.00 -11.00 6.73
CA LEU A 132 1.06 -10.01 7.29
C LEU A 132 -0.32 -10.61 7.61
N PHE A 133 -0.71 -11.70 6.96
CA PHE A 133 -1.96 -12.41 7.25
C PHE A 133 -1.85 -13.39 8.42
N SER A 134 -0.65 -13.90 8.75
CA SER A 134 -0.41 -14.69 9.97
C SER A 134 -0.29 -13.83 11.24
N GLY A 135 -0.37 -12.51 11.10
CA GLY A 135 -0.28 -11.55 12.21
C GLY A 135 1.15 -11.25 12.64
N GLU A 136 2.14 -11.75 11.90
CA GLU A 136 3.56 -11.43 12.11
C GLU A 136 3.91 -10.20 11.26
N LEU A 137 4.20 -9.08 11.93
CA LEU A 137 4.71 -7.87 11.28
C LEU A 137 6.19 -8.04 11.02
N THR A 138 6.54 -8.94 10.10
CA THR A 138 7.91 -9.03 9.59
C THR A 138 8.12 -8.00 8.49
N THR A 139 9.37 -7.62 8.27
CA THR A 139 9.76 -6.75 7.16
C THR A 139 9.39 -7.38 5.83
N GLU A 140 8.73 -6.61 4.98
CA GLU A 140 8.31 -6.98 3.63
C GLU A 140 8.98 -6.04 2.63
N PRO A 141 10.03 -6.48 1.91
CA PRO A 141 10.83 -5.60 1.06
C PRO A 141 10.02 -4.78 0.06
N SER A 142 9.02 -5.38 -0.61
CA SER A 142 8.21 -4.64 -1.59
C SER A 142 7.30 -3.59 -0.93
N LEU A 143 6.81 -3.84 0.29
CA LEU A 143 6.02 -2.86 1.04
C LEU A 143 6.90 -1.79 1.70
N ASP A 144 8.13 -2.13 2.09
CA ASP A 144 9.13 -1.15 2.50
C ASP A 144 9.36 -0.12 1.40
N ARG A 145 9.50 -0.57 0.15
CA ARG A 145 9.63 0.33 -1.02
C ARG A 145 8.42 1.24 -1.22
N VAL A 146 7.20 0.76 -0.95
CA VAL A 146 6.00 1.61 -0.97
C VAL A 146 6.15 2.75 0.05
N VAL A 147 6.59 2.44 1.27
CA VAL A 147 6.80 3.45 2.32
C VAL A 147 7.93 4.42 1.97
N MET A 148 9.02 3.92 1.38
CA MET A 148 10.09 4.76 0.86
C MET A 148 9.60 5.70 -0.26
N GLY A 149 8.70 5.23 -1.13
CA GLY A 149 8.03 6.05 -2.14
C GLY A 149 7.18 7.17 -1.55
N ILE A 150 6.37 6.85 -0.53
CA ILE A 150 5.59 7.86 0.23
C ILE A 150 6.49 8.94 0.81
N LEU A 151 7.69 8.56 1.28
CA LEU A 151 8.69 9.49 1.83
C LEU A 151 9.52 10.22 0.75
N GLY A 152 9.31 9.93 -0.53
CA GLY A 152 10.07 10.49 -1.65
C GLY A 152 11.50 9.98 -1.78
N GLN A 153 11.80 8.83 -1.15
CA GLN A 153 13.12 8.21 -1.13
C GLN A 153 13.29 7.14 -2.21
N GLU A 154 12.19 6.56 -2.69
CA GLU A 154 12.18 5.64 -3.83
C GLU A 154 12.10 6.42 -5.15
N LYS A 155 12.99 6.11 -6.10
CA LYS A 155 13.05 6.76 -7.41
C LYS A 155 12.48 5.84 -8.49
N GLY A 156 11.82 6.42 -9.48
CA GLY A 156 11.21 5.70 -10.59
C GLY A 156 9.69 5.67 -10.52
N SER A 157 9.07 5.48 -11.68
CA SER A 157 7.61 5.50 -11.84
C SER A 157 6.99 4.10 -11.80
N LEU A 158 7.76 3.05 -12.11
CA LEU A 158 7.38 1.65 -11.93
C LEU A 158 8.41 0.96 -11.04
N ILE A 159 7.93 0.32 -9.97
CA ILE A 159 8.73 -0.32 -8.96
C ILE A 159 8.34 -1.80 -8.91
N LEU A 160 9.29 -2.66 -9.29
CA LEU A 160 9.12 -4.11 -9.34
C LEU A 160 9.47 -4.76 -7.98
N PRO A 161 8.96 -5.99 -7.71
CA PRO A 161 9.18 -6.68 -6.44
C PRO A 161 10.65 -7.00 -6.13
N MET A 162 11.49 -7.16 -7.16
CA MET A 162 12.93 -7.49 -7.04
C MET A 162 13.78 -6.47 -7.81
N GLU A 163 14.99 -6.20 -7.34
CA GLU A 163 15.92 -5.24 -7.96
C GLU A 163 16.54 -5.72 -9.28
N SER A 164 16.31 -6.97 -9.70
CA SER A 164 17.00 -7.58 -10.84
C SER A 164 16.04 -8.03 -11.97
N PHE A 165 15.64 -7.06 -12.80
CA PHE A 165 15.29 -7.30 -14.22
C PHE A 165 16.07 -6.34 -15.13
N HIS A 166 17.25 -5.91 -14.70
CA HIS A 166 18.25 -5.36 -15.63
C HIS A 166 19.10 -6.52 -16.13
N ASN A 167 18.71 -7.07 -17.29
CA ASN A 167 19.45 -7.93 -18.24
C ASN A 167 18.57 -9.05 -18.82
N VAL A 168 17.47 -8.69 -19.50
CA VAL A 168 16.96 -9.50 -20.62
C VAL A 168 16.63 -8.55 -21.76
#